data_AF-A0A934P6I0-F1
#
_entry.id   AF-A0A934P6I0-F1
#
_cell.length_a   1.000
_cell.length_b   1.000
_cell.length_c   1.000
_cell.angle_alpha   90.00
_cell.angle_beta   90.00
_cell.angle_gamma   90.00
#
_symmetry.space_group_name_H-M   'P 1'
#
loop_
_entity.id
_entity.type
_entity.pdbx_description
1 polymer ?
#
loop_
_entity_poly.entity_id
_entity_poly.type
_entity_poly.pdbx_seq_one_letter_code
_entity_poly.pdbx_strand_id
1 'polypeptide(L)'
;MHSNSDALSRRQFLGKAAAASSAAVFASWAGPIIDRAYAMDPNGSGSLNDIEHFVFLMQENRSFDHYFGTLSGVRGFDDPSPHWRQYGFQPGVGPTPTGFVEPFRLDTNRGPTLDGECINDPTHSWGPQHEAWNNGAMDQWINVHLKHEGPGNGPATMGYYTRADIPVHYDLADAFTVLDNYFCSVMGPTDPNRLYWISAHIDPEGRNGGPLVETPLLIPKNVYTWRTMPENLEDAGVSWKVYANKDVGPLSSVALDGMLGCFKQFNAPGTSLYARGIEPTFPFNFEADVRAGTLPSVSWIVPSIFTCEHPSLPPAAGAIGIMQVLDILTANPAVWEKTALIISYDENGGFFDHVNPPTAPPGTPGEHLTVPLGPVAEADGIPGPIGLGFRVPGIVISPYSRGGLVCSDVFDHTSQLRLLEKRFGVEVPNLTPWRRATCGDMASTFDFGSAPNPTRPQVFPAQERIAAALAQCGPNAALGVLNLGAPYPVPPNSMPTQEPGPARRQPSG
;
A
#
# COMPACT_ATOMS: atom_id res chain seq x y z
N MET A 1 -14.65 33.54 -15.58
CA MET A 1 -13.70 32.89 -16.49
C MET A 1 -13.18 31.65 -15.79
N HIS A 2 -13.82 30.49 -16.03
CA HIS A 2 -13.30 29.22 -15.53
C HIS A 2 -12.24 28.74 -16.53
N SER A 3 -10.99 28.77 -16.11
CA SER A 3 -9.89 28.14 -16.83
C SER A 3 -10.08 26.63 -16.72
N ASN A 4 -10.49 25.96 -17.80
CA ASN A 4 -10.34 24.51 -17.92
C ASN A 4 -8.84 24.19 -17.78
N SER A 5 -8.41 23.73 -16.61
CA SER A 5 -7.10 23.10 -16.47
C SER A 5 -7.20 21.70 -17.05
N ASP A 6 -6.87 21.56 -18.33
CA ASP A 6 -6.83 20.25 -19.00
C ASP A 6 -5.86 19.31 -18.26
N ALA A 7 -6.33 18.11 -17.91
CA ALA A 7 -5.49 17.04 -17.38
C ALA A 7 -4.30 16.77 -18.32
N LEU A 8 -3.13 16.43 -17.77
CA LEU A 8 -1.98 16.12 -18.60
C LEU A 8 -2.25 14.86 -19.44
N SER A 9 -1.97 14.90 -20.74
CA SER A 9 -1.99 13.65 -21.54
C SER A 9 -0.95 12.67 -21.02
N ARG A 10 -1.17 11.34 -21.13
CA ARG A 10 -0.20 10.31 -20.69
C ARG A 10 1.23 10.56 -21.17
N ARG A 11 1.41 11.04 -22.41
CA ARG A 11 2.73 11.38 -22.96
C ARG A 11 3.34 12.61 -22.30
N GLN A 12 2.55 13.65 -22.03
CA GLN A 12 3.02 14.83 -21.30
C GLN A 12 3.32 14.50 -19.84
N PHE A 13 2.50 13.66 -19.22
CA PHE A 13 2.68 13.17 -17.87
C PHE A 13 4.01 12.40 -17.72
N LEU A 14 4.19 11.33 -18.51
CA LEU A 14 5.42 10.55 -18.51
C LEU A 14 6.63 11.37 -18.97
N GLY A 15 6.46 12.28 -19.92
CA GLY A 15 7.53 13.17 -20.36
C GLY A 15 7.99 14.15 -19.27
N LYS A 16 7.05 14.71 -18.49
CA LYS A 16 7.36 15.57 -17.34
C LYS A 16 7.98 14.77 -16.19
N ALA A 17 7.45 13.58 -15.91
CA ALA A 17 8.00 12.68 -14.90
C ALA A 17 9.43 12.22 -15.24
N ALA A 18 9.71 11.90 -16.50
CA ALA A 18 11.06 11.53 -16.96
C ALA A 18 12.05 12.72 -16.98
N ALA A 19 11.56 13.95 -17.19
CA ALA A 19 12.38 15.16 -17.12
C ALA A 19 12.63 15.65 -15.68
N ALA A 20 11.93 15.07 -14.70
CA ALA A 20 12.09 15.39 -13.30
C ALA A 20 13.36 14.71 -12.76
N SER A 21 14.49 15.37 -12.97
CA SER A 21 15.82 14.98 -12.45
C SER A 21 16.36 15.97 -11.43
N SER A 22 15.58 17.00 -11.08
CA SER A 22 15.95 18.03 -10.11
C SER A 22 14.73 18.48 -9.31
N ALA A 23 14.97 19.00 -8.10
CA ALA A 23 13.89 19.35 -7.19
C ALA A 23 12.96 20.46 -7.67
N ALA A 24 13.47 21.35 -8.51
CA ALA A 24 12.67 22.40 -9.14
C ALA A 24 11.65 21.82 -10.13
N VAL A 25 11.92 20.64 -10.74
CA VAL A 25 11.03 20.02 -11.73
C VAL A 25 9.96 19.15 -11.07
N PHE A 26 10.26 18.44 -9.97
CA PHE A 26 9.23 17.72 -9.20
C PHE A 26 8.24 18.64 -8.50
N ALA A 27 8.73 19.67 -7.81
CA ALA A 27 7.89 20.69 -7.20
C ALA A 27 6.98 21.38 -8.24
N SER A 28 7.38 21.40 -9.52
CA SER A 28 6.58 21.97 -10.61
C SER A 28 5.43 21.07 -11.11
N TRP A 29 5.39 19.79 -10.71
CA TRP A 29 4.36 18.85 -11.17
C TRP A 29 3.52 18.25 -10.03
N ALA A 30 4.13 17.63 -9.00
CA ALA A 30 3.35 16.99 -7.92
C ALA A 30 2.66 18.02 -7.02
N GLY A 31 3.39 19.08 -6.65
CA GLY A 31 2.88 20.17 -5.81
C GLY A 31 1.55 20.77 -6.32
N PRO A 32 1.46 21.21 -7.59
CA PRO A 32 0.21 21.72 -8.15
C PRO A 32 -0.98 20.74 -8.15
N ILE A 33 -0.73 19.43 -8.21
CA ILE A 33 -1.79 18.42 -8.13
C ILE A 33 -2.27 18.27 -6.68
N ILE A 34 -1.33 18.19 -5.71
CA ILE A 34 -1.65 18.16 -4.28
C ILE A 34 -2.40 19.43 -3.88
N ASP A 35 -1.94 20.60 -4.34
CA ASP A 35 -2.62 21.87 -4.10
C ASP A 35 -4.05 21.87 -4.65
N ARG A 36 -4.24 21.36 -5.88
CA ARG A 36 -5.56 21.27 -6.51
C ARG A 36 -6.47 20.34 -5.71
N ALA A 37 -5.96 19.19 -5.27
CA ALA A 37 -6.68 18.25 -4.42
C ALA A 37 -7.09 18.89 -3.09
N TYR A 38 -6.16 19.61 -2.46
CA TYR A 38 -6.33 20.22 -1.14
C TYR A 38 -7.25 21.45 -1.16
N ALA A 39 -7.19 22.25 -2.22
CA ALA A 39 -7.92 23.52 -2.32
C ALA A 39 -9.44 23.35 -2.51
N MET A 40 -9.91 22.16 -2.89
CA MET A 40 -11.32 21.92 -3.19
C MET A 40 -12.16 21.88 -1.92
N ASP A 41 -13.25 22.63 -1.90
CA ASP A 41 -14.15 22.77 -0.76
C ASP A 41 -15.33 21.80 -0.92
N PRO A 42 -15.55 20.85 0.01
CA PRO A 42 -16.69 19.96 -0.08
C PRO A 42 -18.00 20.73 0.07
N ASN A 43 -18.85 20.71 -0.96
CA ASN A 43 -20.18 21.34 -0.93
C ASN A 43 -21.25 20.46 -0.24
N GLY A 44 -20.83 19.69 0.78
CA GLY A 44 -21.61 18.65 1.45
C GLY A 44 -22.19 19.03 2.81
N SER A 45 -22.92 18.11 3.41
CA SER A 45 -23.46 18.19 4.77
C SER A 45 -22.40 18.06 5.89
N GLY A 46 -21.17 17.67 5.55
CA GLY A 46 -20.16 17.25 6.51
C GLY A 46 -20.50 15.86 7.04
N SER A 47 -20.65 14.86 6.17
CA SER A 47 -20.84 13.47 6.58
C SER A 47 -20.35 12.48 5.52
N LEU A 48 -20.21 11.21 5.92
CA LEU A 48 -19.84 10.12 5.01
C LEU A 48 -20.78 10.01 3.79
N ASN A 49 -22.04 10.45 3.92
CA ASN A 49 -23.00 10.43 2.81
C ASN A 49 -22.65 11.39 1.67
N ASP A 50 -21.82 12.41 1.93
CA ASP A 50 -21.39 13.36 0.89
C ASP A 50 -20.33 12.77 -0.04
N ILE A 51 -19.69 11.66 0.36
CA ILE A 51 -18.75 10.94 -0.48
C ILE A 51 -19.54 9.99 -1.37
N GLU A 52 -19.53 10.22 -2.68
CA GLU A 52 -20.21 9.41 -3.69
C GLU A 52 -19.28 8.37 -4.32
N HIS A 53 -17.96 8.61 -4.31
CA HIS A 53 -16.96 7.77 -4.96
C HIS A 53 -15.84 7.37 -4.00
N PHE A 54 -15.63 6.05 -3.84
CA PHE A 54 -14.48 5.48 -3.13
C PHE A 54 -13.55 4.86 -4.16
N VAL A 55 -12.32 5.37 -4.23
CA VAL A 55 -11.28 4.92 -5.14
C VAL A 55 -10.18 4.29 -4.30
N PHE A 56 -9.98 2.98 -4.45
CA PHE A 56 -8.96 2.24 -3.74
C PHE A 56 -7.75 1.99 -4.65
N LEU A 57 -6.57 2.40 -4.20
CA LEU A 57 -5.29 2.13 -4.84
C LEU A 57 -4.41 1.34 -3.88
N MET A 58 -4.04 0.12 -4.28
CA MET A 58 -3.13 -0.72 -3.50
C MET A 58 -1.76 -0.78 -4.18
N GLN A 59 -0.76 -0.26 -3.48
CA GLN A 59 0.66 -0.36 -3.83
C GLN A 59 1.30 -1.61 -3.21
N GLU A 60 2.59 -1.80 -3.49
CA GLU A 60 3.46 -2.93 -3.20
C GLU A 60 4.82 -2.36 -2.73
N ASN A 61 5.67 -3.04 -1.99
CA ASN A 61 5.36 -3.65 -0.71
C ASN A 61 6.21 -2.88 0.30
N ARG A 62 5.62 -2.32 1.35
CA ARG A 62 6.33 -1.38 2.26
C ARG A 62 5.74 -1.45 3.66
N SER A 63 6.61 -1.48 4.67
CA SER A 63 6.18 -1.37 6.08
C SER A 63 5.90 0.09 6.45
N PHE A 64 5.11 0.31 7.51
CA PHE A 64 4.83 1.66 7.98
C PHE A 64 6.10 2.37 8.46
N ASP A 65 6.89 1.75 9.35
CA ASP A 65 8.14 2.35 9.85
C ASP A 65 9.16 2.64 8.75
N HIS A 66 9.20 1.79 7.71
CA HIS A 66 10.08 1.97 6.57
C HIS A 66 9.78 3.26 5.79
N TYR A 67 8.52 3.70 5.71
CA TYR A 67 8.14 4.96 5.03
C TYR A 67 7.97 6.12 5.99
N PHE A 68 7.18 5.94 7.04
CA PHE A 68 6.69 7.01 7.90
C PHE A 68 7.19 6.92 9.34
N GLY A 69 8.14 6.02 9.64
CA GLY A 69 8.71 5.91 10.98
C GLY A 69 9.33 7.21 11.49
N THR A 70 9.84 8.08 10.59
CA THR A 70 10.37 9.41 10.97
C THR A 70 9.33 10.54 10.95
N LEU A 71 8.11 10.30 10.44
CA LEU A 71 7.09 11.34 10.35
C LEU A 71 6.70 11.82 11.75
N SER A 72 6.49 13.11 11.94
CA SER A 72 6.07 13.66 13.23
C SER A 72 4.67 13.17 13.66
N GLY A 73 4.49 12.86 14.94
CA GLY A 73 3.16 12.63 15.54
C GLY A 73 2.49 11.30 15.19
N VAL A 74 3.16 10.39 14.49
CA VAL A 74 2.70 9.01 14.29
C VAL A 74 3.32 8.07 15.32
N ARG A 75 2.77 6.87 15.43
CA ARG A 75 3.42 5.72 16.08
C ARG A 75 4.64 5.28 15.28
N GLY A 76 5.80 5.86 15.57
CA GLY A 76 7.02 5.71 14.78
C GLY A 76 8.26 5.59 15.67
N PHE A 77 9.40 6.13 15.23
CA PHE A 77 10.70 5.89 15.86
C PHE A 77 10.88 6.49 17.26
N ASP A 78 10.04 7.45 17.70
CA ASP A 78 10.08 7.92 19.09
C ASP A 78 9.26 7.01 20.04
N ASP A 79 8.56 5.98 19.52
CA ASP A 79 7.86 5.01 20.36
C ASP A 79 8.87 4.18 21.18
N PRO A 80 8.60 3.97 22.48
CA PRO A 80 9.39 3.05 23.28
C PRO A 80 9.11 1.61 22.85
N SER A 81 10.06 0.97 22.17
CA SER A 81 9.94 -0.43 21.73
C SER A 81 11.16 -1.25 22.12
N PRO A 82 10.97 -2.49 22.64
CA PRO A 82 12.08 -3.42 22.83
C PRO A 82 12.56 -4.03 21.50
N HIS A 83 11.79 -3.88 20.41
CA HIS A 83 12.07 -4.53 19.12
C HIS A 83 13.07 -3.77 18.25
N TRP A 84 13.52 -2.57 18.65
CA TRP A 84 14.41 -1.75 17.84
C TRP A 84 15.76 -2.40 17.54
N ARG A 85 16.24 -3.30 18.41
CA ARG A 85 17.50 -4.01 18.21
C ARG A 85 17.24 -5.43 17.75
N GLN A 86 17.57 -5.70 16.50
CA GLN A 86 17.49 -7.03 15.92
C GLN A 86 18.87 -7.68 15.93
N TYR A 87 19.00 -8.80 16.64
CA TYR A 87 20.29 -9.47 16.87
C TYR A 87 20.66 -10.41 15.71
N GLY A 88 21.96 -10.70 15.58
CA GLY A 88 22.50 -11.65 14.57
C GLY A 88 23.49 -11.01 13.60
N PHE A 89 23.65 -9.69 13.60
CA PHE A 89 24.51 -8.95 12.68
C PHE A 89 25.11 -7.71 13.34
N GLN A 90 26.40 -7.45 13.13
CA GLN A 90 27.11 -6.27 13.62
C GLN A 90 27.53 -5.37 12.44
N PRO A 91 27.08 -4.10 12.38
CA PRO A 91 27.54 -3.16 11.34
C PRO A 91 29.07 -3.08 11.27
N GLY A 92 29.61 -3.14 10.05
CA GLY A 92 31.05 -3.14 9.78
C GLY A 92 31.78 -4.47 10.01
N VAL A 93 31.13 -5.49 10.59
CA VAL A 93 31.72 -6.82 10.85
C VAL A 93 30.98 -7.93 10.09
N GLY A 94 29.65 -7.90 10.05
CA GLY A 94 28.83 -8.95 9.44
C GLY A 94 28.08 -9.81 10.48
N PRO A 95 27.68 -11.04 10.12
CA PRO A 95 26.94 -11.94 11.02
C PRO A 95 27.71 -12.25 12.30
N THR A 96 27.11 -11.97 13.45
CA THR A 96 27.66 -12.32 14.76
C THR A 96 26.54 -12.61 15.76
N PRO A 97 26.71 -13.54 16.72
CA PRO A 97 25.63 -13.89 17.64
C PRO A 97 25.19 -12.78 18.60
N THR A 98 26.06 -11.79 18.86
CA THR A 98 25.81 -10.71 19.85
C THR A 98 25.69 -9.33 19.23
N GLY A 99 26.04 -9.18 17.94
CA GLY A 99 25.79 -7.96 17.20
C GLY A 99 24.31 -7.74 16.99
N PHE A 100 23.92 -6.48 16.87
CA PHE A 100 22.58 -6.08 16.50
C PHE A 100 22.59 -4.98 15.45
N VAL A 101 21.46 -4.85 14.75
CA VAL A 101 21.16 -3.76 13.82
C VAL A 101 19.98 -2.98 14.37
N GLU A 102 20.14 -1.66 14.43
CA GLU A 102 19.04 -0.70 14.61
C GLU A 102 18.54 -0.22 13.24
N PRO A 103 17.30 0.29 13.11
CA PRO A 103 16.83 0.85 11.85
C PRO A 103 17.80 1.89 11.28
N PHE A 104 18.04 1.89 9.97
CA PHE A 104 18.98 2.82 9.33
C PHE A 104 18.44 3.41 8.04
N ARG A 105 18.84 4.65 7.75
CA ARG A 105 18.37 5.37 6.57
C ARG A 105 18.93 4.77 5.28
N LEU A 106 18.05 4.51 4.33
CA LEU A 106 18.36 4.23 2.93
C LEU A 106 18.48 5.55 2.16
N ASP A 107 19.66 6.16 2.23
CA ASP A 107 19.94 7.44 1.57
C ASP A 107 19.89 7.32 0.03
N THR A 108 18.94 8.04 -0.57
CA THR A 108 18.70 8.08 -2.03
C THR A 108 19.60 9.09 -2.76
N ASN A 109 20.46 9.83 -2.04
CA ASN A 109 21.40 10.78 -2.63
C ASN A 109 22.78 10.19 -2.91
N ARG A 110 22.95 8.89 -2.66
CA ARG A 110 24.20 8.17 -2.93
C ARG A 110 24.47 8.07 -4.43
N GLY A 111 25.71 7.70 -4.77
CA GLY A 111 26.14 7.55 -6.16
C GLY A 111 25.33 6.49 -6.92
N PRO A 112 25.43 6.44 -8.26
CA PRO A 112 24.56 5.67 -9.17
C PRO A 112 24.67 4.13 -9.07
N THR A 113 25.36 3.61 -8.05
CA THR A 113 25.49 2.17 -7.75
C THR A 113 25.10 1.83 -6.31
N LEU A 114 24.65 2.81 -5.52
CA LEU A 114 24.31 2.68 -4.10
C LEU A 114 23.11 3.53 -3.70
N ASP A 115 22.28 3.95 -4.68
CA ASP A 115 21.02 4.62 -4.42
C ASP A 115 20.11 3.74 -3.54
N GLY A 116 19.67 4.31 -2.42
CA GLY A 116 18.75 3.69 -1.47
C GLY A 116 17.37 3.37 -2.04
N GLU A 117 16.99 3.89 -3.22
CA GLU A 117 15.73 3.52 -3.88
C GLU A 117 15.77 2.12 -4.52
N CYS A 118 16.95 1.57 -4.79
CA CYS A 118 17.12 0.32 -5.55
C CYS A 118 17.63 -0.83 -4.66
N ILE A 119 16.93 -1.08 -3.56
CA ILE A 119 17.21 -2.17 -2.60
C ILE A 119 16.64 -3.50 -3.11
N ASN A 120 17.21 -4.61 -2.67
CA ASN A 120 16.68 -5.95 -2.93
C ASN A 120 15.23 -6.08 -2.42
N ASP A 121 14.59 -7.18 -2.80
CA ASP A 121 13.27 -7.56 -2.31
C ASP A 121 13.44 -8.54 -1.13
N PRO A 122 13.30 -8.08 0.14
CA PRO A 122 13.36 -8.98 1.28
C PRO A 122 12.17 -9.94 1.25
N THR A 123 12.39 -11.19 1.65
CA THR A 123 11.34 -12.20 1.68
C THR A 123 10.17 -11.73 2.54
N HIS A 124 8.98 -11.88 1.98
CA HIS A 124 7.72 -11.54 2.62
C HIS A 124 6.69 -12.67 2.45
N SER A 125 7.18 -13.87 2.17
CA SER A 125 6.41 -15.10 2.11
C SER A 125 5.85 -15.47 3.49
N TRP A 126 4.79 -16.28 3.50
CA TRP A 126 4.09 -16.71 4.72
C TRP A 126 5.03 -17.24 5.80
N GLY A 127 5.90 -18.20 5.47
CA GLY A 127 6.80 -18.84 6.42
C GLY A 127 7.76 -17.84 7.09
N PRO A 128 8.60 -17.15 6.31
CA PRO A 128 9.52 -16.14 6.82
C PRO A 128 8.87 -15.02 7.64
N GLN A 129 7.68 -14.53 7.26
CA GLN A 129 6.96 -13.50 8.02
C GLN A 129 6.52 -14.02 9.40
N HIS A 130 6.04 -15.27 9.47
CA HIS A 130 5.71 -15.91 10.75
C HIS A 130 6.96 -16.19 11.61
N GLU A 131 8.09 -16.56 10.98
CA GLU A 131 9.37 -16.70 11.66
C GLU A 131 9.83 -15.35 12.24
N ALA A 132 9.74 -14.26 11.48
CA ALA A 132 10.10 -12.90 11.91
C ALA A 132 9.21 -12.40 13.06
N TRP A 133 7.90 -12.65 12.97
CA TRP A 133 6.93 -12.36 14.02
C TRP A 133 7.21 -13.13 15.31
N ASN A 134 7.63 -14.39 15.19
CA ASN A 134 8.01 -15.28 16.30
C ASN A 134 7.00 -15.28 17.46
N ASN A 135 5.72 -15.53 17.16
CA ASN A 135 4.64 -15.55 18.16
C ASN A 135 4.50 -14.23 18.95
N GLY A 136 4.85 -13.11 18.33
CA GLY A 136 4.78 -11.77 18.90
C GLY A 136 6.05 -11.34 19.65
N ALA A 137 7.11 -12.15 19.65
CA ALA A 137 8.41 -11.75 20.18
C ALA A 137 9.15 -10.74 19.27
N MET A 138 8.86 -10.74 17.96
CA MET A 138 9.35 -9.74 17.00
C MET A 138 10.89 -9.60 16.98
N ASP A 139 11.62 -10.70 17.18
CA ASP A 139 13.07 -10.69 17.45
C ASP A 139 13.90 -11.51 16.44
N GLN A 140 13.30 -11.93 15.33
CA GLN A 140 13.95 -12.79 14.32
C GLN A 140 14.20 -12.12 12.97
N TRP A 141 13.89 -10.83 12.79
CA TRP A 141 13.99 -10.16 11.49
C TRP A 141 15.36 -10.35 10.83
N ILE A 142 16.45 -10.00 11.52
CA ILE A 142 17.79 -10.16 10.97
C ILE A 142 18.12 -11.63 10.69
N ASN A 143 17.76 -12.56 11.58
CA ASN A 143 18.07 -13.97 11.38
C ASN A 143 17.35 -14.57 10.16
N VAL A 144 16.07 -14.26 10.00
CA VAL A 144 15.27 -14.65 8.83
C VAL A 144 15.90 -14.08 7.56
N HIS A 145 16.19 -12.79 7.54
CA HIS A 145 16.70 -12.17 6.32
C HIS A 145 18.16 -12.56 5.99
N LEU A 146 18.97 -12.90 6.99
CA LEU A 146 20.29 -13.51 6.75
C LEU A 146 20.18 -14.91 6.13
N LYS A 147 19.15 -15.69 6.47
CA LYS A 147 18.88 -17.03 5.91
C LYS A 147 18.39 -16.93 4.46
N HIS A 148 17.56 -15.96 4.14
CA HIS A 148 16.89 -15.87 2.83
C HIS A 148 17.63 -14.99 1.81
N GLU A 149 18.14 -13.82 2.20
CA GLU A 149 18.85 -12.89 1.29
C GLU A 149 20.37 -12.89 1.49
N GLY A 150 20.87 -13.52 2.56
CA GLY A 150 22.29 -13.60 2.88
C GLY A 150 22.85 -12.34 3.57
N PRO A 151 24.12 -12.37 4.00
CA PRO A 151 24.72 -11.32 4.83
C PRO A 151 24.93 -9.97 4.14
N GLY A 152 24.86 -9.93 2.80
CA GLY A 152 24.93 -8.68 2.05
C GLY A 152 23.60 -7.93 2.06
N ASN A 153 22.51 -8.63 1.71
CA ASN A 153 21.22 -8.02 1.42
C ASN A 153 20.22 -8.15 2.57
N GLY A 154 20.36 -9.17 3.43
CA GLY A 154 19.47 -9.41 4.57
C GLY A 154 19.30 -8.21 5.50
N PRO A 155 20.36 -7.47 5.87
CA PRO A 155 20.22 -6.30 6.73
C PRO A 155 19.34 -5.17 6.17
N ALA A 156 19.06 -5.14 4.87
CA ALA A 156 18.24 -4.10 4.24
C ALA A 156 16.78 -4.11 4.71
N THR A 157 16.30 -5.20 5.31
CA THR A 157 15.01 -5.26 6.05
C THR A 157 14.87 -4.15 7.09
N MET A 158 15.97 -3.72 7.71
CA MET A 158 16.00 -2.66 8.73
C MET A 158 16.10 -1.25 8.13
N GLY A 159 16.07 -1.12 6.80
CA GLY A 159 16.15 0.15 6.11
C GLY A 159 14.89 1.00 6.32
N TYR A 160 15.02 2.32 6.33
CA TYR A 160 13.89 3.26 6.28
C TYR A 160 14.20 4.48 5.41
N TYR A 161 13.15 5.19 5.00
CA TYR A 161 13.23 6.44 4.27
C TYR A 161 12.82 7.64 5.13
N THR A 162 13.38 8.80 4.79
CA THR A 162 12.99 10.10 5.34
C THR A 162 12.17 10.89 4.31
N ARG A 163 11.61 12.03 4.73
CA ARG A 163 11.01 13.02 3.82
C ARG A 163 11.89 13.40 2.64
N ALA A 164 13.21 13.47 2.85
CA ALA A 164 14.13 13.83 1.77
C ALA A 164 14.27 12.73 0.71
N ASP A 165 13.95 11.49 1.08
CA ASP A 165 14.04 10.32 0.23
C ASP A 165 12.72 10.07 -0.54
N ILE A 166 11.56 10.23 0.13
CA ILE A 166 10.21 10.00 -0.45
C ILE A 166 9.26 11.20 -0.23
N PRO A 167 9.58 12.38 -0.78
CA PRO A 167 8.88 13.62 -0.46
C PRO A 167 7.40 13.62 -0.85
N VAL A 168 7.00 12.98 -1.96
CA VAL A 168 5.58 12.95 -2.36
C VAL A 168 4.72 12.24 -1.31
N HIS A 169 5.19 11.10 -0.78
CA HIS A 169 4.49 10.36 0.27
C HIS A 169 4.33 11.19 1.54
N TYR A 170 5.38 11.91 1.95
CA TYR A 170 5.33 12.81 3.11
C TYR A 170 4.45 14.04 2.88
N ASP A 171 4.48 14.63 1.68
CA ASP A 171 3.62 15.77 1.33
C ASP A 171 2.14 15.36 1.34
N LEU A 172 1.81 14.14 0.88
CA LEU A 172 0.44 13.60 0.98
C LEU A 172 0.04 13.35 2.44
N ALA A 173 0.93 12.84 3.27
CA ALA A 173 0.68 12.65 4.70
C ALA A 173 0.52 13.98 5.47
N ASP A 174 1.22 15.04 5.06
CA ASP A 174 1.08 16.39 5.58
C ASP A 174 -0.19 17.10 5.10
N ALA A 175 -0.66 16.76 3.92
CA ALA A 175 -1.87 17.33 3.35
C ALA A 175 -3.14 16.64 3.88
N PHE A 176 -3.11 15.32 4.05
CA PHE A 176 -4.32 14.52 4.31
C PHE A 176 -4.20 13.68 5.59
N THR A 177 -4.94 12.58 5.68
CA THR A 177 -4.93 11.70 6.86
C THR A 177 -4.04 10.49 6.62
N VAL A 178 -2.99 10.35 7.42
CA VAL A 178 -2.15 9.14 7.45
C VAL A 178 -2.65 8.18 8.53
N LEU A 179 -2.52 6.88 8.26
CA LEU A 179 -2.99 5.79 9.12
C LEU A 179 -1.79 5.09 9.73
N ASP A 180 -1.53 5.29 11.03
CA ASP A 180 -0.35 4.75 11.72
C ASP A 180 -0.58 3.43 12.44
N ASN A 181 -1.76 2.84 12.24
CA ASN A 181 -2.16 1.57 12.83
C ASN A 181 -2.96 0.72 11.81
N TYR A 182 -2.55 0.80 10.55
CA TYR A 182 -3.10 0.05 9.43
C TYR A 182 -2.20 -1.15 9.10
N PHE A 183 -2.75 -2.35 9.14
CA PHE A 183 -2.05 -3.61 8.95
C PHE A 183 -2.41 -4.26 7.61
N CYS A 184 -1.51 -5.05 7.03
CA CYS A 184 -1.93 -5.98 5.99
C CYS A 184 -2.86 -7.04 6.61
N SER A 185 -3.86 -7.49 5.84
CA SER A 185 -4.86 -8.43 6.37
C SER A 185 -4.30 -9.84 6.61
N VAL A 186 -3.25 -10.20 5.87
CA VAL A 186 -2.56 -11.48 5.93
C VAL A 186 -1.08 -11.27 6.25
N MET A 187 -0.57 -12.04 7.21
CA MET A 187 0.86 -12.18 7.49
C MET A 187 1.50 -13.06 6.40
N GLY A 188 1.76 -12.47 5.24
CA GLY A 188 2.22 -13.16 4.06
C GLY A 188 2.22 -12.23 2.86
N PRO A 189 2.37 -12.78 1.65
CA PRO A 189 2.74 -11.99 0.49
C PRO A 189 1.54 -11.28 -0.17
N THR A 190 1.78 -10.67 -1.32
CA THR A 190 0.85 -9.85 -2.10
C THR A 190 -0.52 -10.47 -2.37
N ASP A 191 -0.57 -11.63 -3.03
CA ASP A 191 -1.82 -12.16 -3.58
C ASP A 191 -2.87 -12.52 -2.51
N PRO A 192 -2.51 -13.16 -1.37
CA PRO A 192 -3.50 -13.37 -0.30
C PRO A 192 -4.01 -12.06 0.31
N ASN A 193 -3.18 -11.01 0.40
CA ASN A 193 -3.62 -9.68 0.83
C ASN A 193 -4.57 -9.03 -0.17
N ARG A 194 -4.31 -9.15 -1.47
CA ARG A 194 -5.24 -8.70 -2.52
C ARG A 194 -6.57 -9.45 -2.49
N LEU A 195 -6.58 -10.76 -2.21
CA LEU A 195 -7.83 -11.50 -2.00
C LEU A 195 -8.64 -10.97 -0.81
N TYR A 196 -7.98 -10.63 0.29
CA TYR A 196 -8.62 -9.96 1.42
C TYR A 196 -9.18 -8.58 1.05
N TRP A 197 -8.44 -7.82 0.24
CA TRP A 197 -8.85 -6.49 -0.21
C TRP A 197 -10.13 -6.49 -1.04
N ILE A 198 -10.43 -7.57 -1.78
CA ILE A 198 -11.65 -7.68 -2.60
C ILE A 198 -12.74 -8.58 -2.00
N SER A 199 -12.42 -9.45 -1.04
CA SER A 199 -13.34 -10.50 -0.58
C SER A 199 -13.27 -10.85 0.91
N ALA A 200 -12.37 -10.21 1.68
CA ALA A 200 -12.11 -10.50 3.09
C ALA A 200 -11.82 -11.99 3.39
N HIS A 201 -11.24 -12.72 2.42
CA HIS A 201 -11.09 -14.17 2.54
C HIS A 201 -9.96 -14.73 1.68
N ILE A 202 -9.34 -15.82 2.17
CA ILE A 202 -8.44 -16.68 1.39
C ILE A 202 -8.89 -18.14 1.36
N ASP A 203 -10.08 -18.48 1.87
CA ASP A 203 -10.57 -19.88 1.97
C ASP A 203 -9.66 -20.79 2.84
N PRO A 204 -9.46 -20.46 4.14
CA PRO A 204 -8.55 -21.17 5.05
C PRO A 204 -8.90 -22.66 5.30
N GLU A 205 -10.13 -23.05 4.95
CA GLU A 205 -10.62 -24.44 5.03
C GLU A 205 -10.41 -25.22 3.71
N GLY A 206 -9.99 -24.55 2.63
CA GLY A 206 -9.73 -25.13 1.32
C GLY A 206 -10.95 -25.74 0.63
N ARG A 207 -12.14 -25.17 0.83
CA ARG A 207 -13.40 -25.72 0.29
C ARG A 207 -13.77 -25.13 -1.08
N ASN A 208 -13.18 -24.01 -1.44
CA ASN A 208 -13.58 -23.15 -2.56
C ASN A 208 -12.40 -22.79 -3.48
N GLY A 209 -11.37 -23.63 -3.50
CA GLY A 209 -10.19 -23.49 -4.36
C GLY A 209 -8.96 -22.89 -3.70
N GLY A 210 -9.04 -22.46 -2.44
CA GLY A 210 -7.90 -22.05 -1.63
C GLY A 210 -7.38 -23.17 -0.70
N PRO A 211 -6.66 -22.83 0.38
CA PRO A 211 -6.20 -21.49 0.71
C PRO A 211 -5.09 -21.00 -0.24
N LEU A 212 -5.08 -19.71 -0.53
CA LEU A 212 -3.90 -19.06 -1.13
C LEU A 212 -3.08 -18.40 -0.02
N VAL A 213 -1.80 -18.75 0.08
CA VAL A 213 -0.86 -18.24 1.10
C VAL A 213 0.52 -17.89 0.52
N GLU A 214 0.62 -17.85 -0.80
CA GLU A 214 1.81 -17.51 -1.59
C GLU A 214 1.44 -16.53 -2.70
N THR A 215 2.43 -15.90 -3.33
CA THR A 215 2.26 -15.16 -4.60
C THR A 215 2.83 -16.01 -5.72
N PRO A 216 2.02 -16.84 -6.39
CA PRO A 216 2.52 -17.74 -7.42
C PRO A 216 2.98 -16.96 -8.65
N LEU A 217 4.02 -17.46 -9.32
CA LEU A 217 4.53 -16.88 -10.59
C LEU A 217 3.44 -16.71 -11.66
N LEU A 218 2.45 -17.62 -11.66
CA LEU A 218 1.27 -17.53 -12.51
C LEU A 218 0.04 -17.48 -11.62
N ILE A 219 -0.64 -16.35 -11.62
CA ILE A 219 -1.86 -16.16 -10.85
C ILE A 219 -2.91 -17.20 -11.27
N PRO A 220 -3.54 -17.91 -10.31
CA PRO A 220 -4.56 -18.91 -10.61
C PRO A 220 -5.74 -18.29 -11.37
N LYS A 221 -6.20 -18.93 -12.44
CA LYS A 221 -7.39 -18.48 -13.19
C LYS A 221 -8.51 -19.49 -13.04
N ASN A 222 -9.74 -18.98 -12.85
CA ASN A 222 -10.94 -19.81 -12.73
C ASN A 222 -10.86 -20.87 -11.60
N VAL A 223 -10.20 -20.53 -10.50
CA VAL A 223 -10.01 -21.46 -9.38
C VAL A 223 -11.03 -21.20 -8.28
N TYR A 224 -11.20 -19.94 -7.88
CA TYR A 224 -11.95 -19.57 -6.69
C TYR A 224 -13.45 -19.47 -6.92
N THR A 225 -14.23 -19.83 -5.89
CA THR A 225 -15.70 -19.85 -5.96
C THR A 225 -16.42 -19.19 -4.78
N TRP A 226 -15.69 -18.65 -3.80
CA TRP A 226 -16.33 -17.88 -2.73
C TRP A 226 -16.78 -16.50 -3.24
N ARG A 227 -17.63 -15.86 -2.44
CA ARG A 227 -18.27 -14.60 -2.81
C ARG A 227 -17.36 -13.40 -2.55
N THR A 228 -17.43 -12.42 -3.44
CA THR A 228 -16.58 -11.21 -3.41
C THR A 228 -17.38 -9.94 -3.13
N MET A 229 -16.73 -8.86 -2.70
CA MET A 229 -17.40 -7.57 -2.48
C MET A 229 -18.05 -7.01 -3.75
N PRO A 230 -17.42 -7.06 -4.94
CA PRO A 230 -18.07 -6.64 -6.19
C PRO A 230 -19.42 -7.33 -6.47
N GLU A 231 -19.58 -8.62 -6.14
CA GLU A 231 -20.88 -9.29 -6.26
C GLU A 231 -21.92 -8.74 -5.29
N ASN A 232 -21.53 -8.45 -4.03
CA ASN A 232 -22.42 -7.81 -3.06
C ASN A 232 -22.83 -6.38 -3.50
N LEU A 233 -21.91 -5.63 -4.12
CA LEU A 233 -22.21 -4.31 -4.68
C LEU A 233 -23.15 -4.39 -5.89
N GLU A 234 -22.92 -5.34 -6.81
CA GLU A 234 -23.76 -5.58 -7.99
C GLU A 234 -25.20 -5.90 -7.58
N ASP A 235 -25.39 -6.83 -6.63
CA ASP A 235 -26.71 -7.24 -6.13
C ASP A 235 -27.43 -6.10 -5.40
N ALA A 236 -26.69 -5.21 -4.74
CA ALA A 236 -27.22 -4.01 -4.08
C ALA A 236 -27.48 -2.84 -5.04
N GLY A 237 -27.13 -2.95 -6.33
CA GLY A 237 -27.25 -1.87 -7.30
C GLY A 237 -26.25 -0.72 -7.09
N VAL A 238 -25.19 -0.94 -6.31
CA VAL A 238 -24.10 0.04 -6.12
C VAL A 238 -23.12 -0.10 -7.28
N SER A 239 -22.88 1.01 -7.99
CA SER A 239 -22.01 0.98 -9.17
C SER A 239 -20.54 0.74 -8.80
N TRP A 240 -19.87 -0.18 -9.49
CA TRP A 240 -18.49 -0.52 -9.23
C TRP A 240 -17.72 -0.88 -10.51
N LYS A 241 -16.39 -0.69 -10.50
CA LYS A 241 -15.46 -1.20 -11.52
C LYS A 241 -14.08 -1.51 -10.94
N VAL A 242 -13.34 -2.41 -11.59
CA VAL A 242 -11.90 -2.57 -11.41
C VAL A 242 -11.19 -2.08 -12.68
N TYR A 243 -10.28 -1.13 -12.51
CA TYR A 243 -9.46 -0.57 -13.58
C TYR A 243 -8.07 -1.18 -13.51
N ALA A 244 -7.79 -2.13 -14.39
CA ALA A 244 -6.51 -2.82 -14.40
C ALA A 244 -5.56 -2.24 -15.45
N ASN A 245 -4.29 -2.07 -15.07
CA ASN A 245 -3.25 -1.76 -16.03
C ASN A 245 -2.93 -3.01 -16.90
N LYS A 246 -2.73 -2.80 -18.22
CA LYS A 246 -2.44 -3.88 -19.19
C LYS A 246 -1.13 -3.62 -19.98
N ASP A 247 -0.19 -2.87 -19.40
CA ASP A 247 1.00 -2.30 -20.06
C ASP A 247 1.95 -3.36 -20.65
N VAL A 248 1.95 -4.61 -20.16
CA VAL A 248 2.74 -5.73 -20.71
C VAL A 248 1.87 -6.77 -21.45
N GLY A 249 0.69 -6.38 -21.90
CA GLY A 249 -0.23 -7.25 -22.65
C GLY A 249 -0.78 -8.39 -21.79
N PRO A 250 -1.00 -9.60 -22.36
CA PRO A 250 -1.52 -10.75 -21.60
C PRO A 250 -0.67 -11.15 -20.38
N LEU A 251 0.62 -10.75 -20.34
CA LEU A 251 1.48 -10.98 -19.18
C LEU A 251 1.00 -10.21 -17.93
N SER A 252 0.34 -9.06 -18.11
CA SER A 252 -0.18 -8.27 -16.98
C SER A 252 -1.30 -9.03 -16.27
N SER A 253 -2.18 -9.69 -17.03
CA SER A 253 -3.28 -10.49 -16.48
C SER A 253 -2.85 -11.77 -15.78
N VAL A 254 -1.61 -12.23 -15.94
CA VAL A 254 -1.09 -13.42 -15.25
C VAL A 254 -0.20 -13.10 -14.05
N ALA A 255 0.16 -11.82 -13.86
CA ALA A 255 1.06 -11.37 -12.79
C ALA A 255 0.46 -10.25 -11.88
N LEU A 256 -0.51 -9.46 -12.35
CA LEU A 256 -1.11 -8.33 -11.61
C LEU A 256 -2.57 -8.06 -12.04
N ASP A 257 -3.52 -8.96 -11.73
CA ASP A 257 -4.91 -8.89 -12.25
C ASP A 257 -5.97 -8.44 -11.22
N GLY A 258 -5.57 -7.81 -10.11
CA GLY A 258 -6.51 -7.40 -9.04
C GLY A 258 -7.35 -8.57 -8.47
N MET A 259 -6.91 -9.81 -8.70
CA MET A 259 -7.47 -11.09 -8.30
C MET A 259 -8.85 -11.49 -8.84
N LEU A 260 -9.65 -10.61 -9.45
CA LEU A 260 -10.99 -10.99 -9.94
C LEU A 260 -10.97 -12.06 -11.04
N GLY A 261 -9.98 -12.05 -11.94
CA GLY A 261 -9.83 -13.10 -12.95
C GLY A 261 -9.56 -14.50 -12.36
N CYS A 262 -9.24 -14.60 -11.08
CA CYS A 262 -9.06 -15.88 -10.38
C CYS A 262 -10.38 -16.57 -10.05
N PHE A 263 -11.48 -15.82 -10.04
CA PHE A 263 -12.80 -16.30 -9.64
C PHE A 263 -13.62 -16.75 -10.84
N LYS A 264 -14.27 -17.92 -10.76
CA LYS A 264 -15.02 -18.49 -11.89
C LYS A 264 -16.13 -17.57 -12.38
N GLN A 265 -16.80 -16.86 -11.47
CA GLN A 265 -17.93 -15.99 -11.78
C GLN A 265 -17.56 -14.73 -12.58
N PHE A 266 -16.28 -14.33 -12.63
CA PHE A 266 -15.81 -13.16 -13.39
C PHE A 266 -15.31 -13.49 -14.80
N ASN A 267 -15.34 -14.76 -15.21
CA ASN A 267 -14.72 -15.23 -16.45
C ASN A 267 -15.73 -15.56 -17.57
N ALA A 268 -16.95 -15.03 -17.50
CA ALA A 268 -17.98 -15.19 -18.52
C ALA A 268 -18.18 -13.89 -19.32
N PRO A 269 -17.60 -13.77 -20.54
CA PRO A 269 -17.78 -12.59 -21.39
C PRO A 269 -19.26 -12.25 -21.63
N GLY A 270 -19.57 -10.95 -21.64
CA GLY A 270 -20.95 -10.45 -21.82
C GLY A 270 -21.79 -10.39 -20.54
N THR A 271 -21.27 -10.86 -19.39
CA THR A 271 -21.88 -10.64 -18.08
C THR A 271 -21.48 -9.29 -17.49
N SER A 272 -22.28 -8.74 -16.58
CA SER A 272 -21.95 -7.47 -15.91
C SER A 272 -20.69 -7.58 -15.04
N LEU A 273 -20.49 -8.72 -14.36
CA LEU A 273 -19.28 -9.00 -13.58
C LEU A 273 -18.02 -8.95 -14.45
N TYR A 274 -18.04 -9.58 -15.63
CA TYR A 274 -16.91 -9.53 -16.57
C TYR A 274 -16.66 -8.11 -17.09
N ALA A 275 -17.73 -7.43 -17.52
CA ALA A 275 -17.65 -6.08 -18.09
C ALA A 275 -17.15 -5.01 -17.10
N ARG A 276 -17.35 -5.21 -15.80
CA ARG A 276 -16.91 -4.28 -14.74
C ARG A 276 -15.63 -4.69 -14.03
N GLY A 277 -15.36 -6.00 -13.94
CA GLY A 277 -14.22 -6.54 -13.20
C GLY A 277 -12.98 -6.84 -14.05
N ILE A 278 -13.13 -7.09 -15.35
CA ILE A 278 -12.03 -7.60 -16.22
C ILE A 278 -11.74 -6.67 -17.40
N GLU A 279 -12.79 -6.12 -18.02
CA GLU A 279 -12.64 -5.29 -19.22
C GLU A 279 -11.97 -3.93 -18.96
N PRO A 280 -12.34 -3.15 -17.93
CA PRO A 280 -11.89 -1.77 -17.80
C PRO A 280 -10.38 -1.67 -17.59
N THR A 281 -9.78 -0.65 -18.21
CA THR A 281 -8.34 -0.42 -18.21
C THR A 281 -7.95 0.87 -17.52
N PHE A 282 -6.82 0.83 -16.82
CA PHE A 282 -6.15 2.01 -16.30
C PHE A 282 -5.00 2.44 -17.25
N PRO A 283 -4.82 3.75 -17.54
CA PRO A 283 -5.62 4.88 -17.06
C PRO A 283 -6.85 5.19 -17.92
N PHE A 284 -6.98 4.62 -19.13
CA PHE A 284 -7.86 5.15 -20.16
C PHE A 284 -9.36 5.15 -19.80
N ASN A 285 -9.89 4.03 -19.30
CA ASN A 285 -11.31 3.96 -18.95
C ASN A 285 -11.60 4.77 -17.67
N PHE A 286 -10.68 4.77 -16.72
CA PHE A 286 -10.78 5.56 -15.50
C PHE A 286 -10.84 7.07 -15.81
N GLU A 287 -9.92 7.56 -16.64
CA GLU A 287 -9.89 8.95 -17.10
C GLU A 287 -11.15 9.34 -17.88
N ALA A 288 -11.68 8.44 -18.71
CA ALA A 288 -12.93 8.66 -19.43
C ALA A 288 -14.12 8.77 -18.48
N ASP A 289 -14.24 7.89 -17.50
CA ASP A 289 -15.34 7.90 -16.53
C ASP A 289 -15.30 9.17 -15.65
N VAL A 290 -14.11 9.60 -15.22
CA VAL A 290 -13.95 10.85 -14.45
C VAL A 290 -14.32 12.07 -15.29
N ARG A 291 -13.83 12.17 -16.53
CA ARG A 291 -14.17 13.30 -17.42
C ARG A 291 -15.66 13.38 -17.75
N ALA A 292 -16.31 12.22 -17.90
CA ALA A 292 -17.74 12.14 -18.18
C ALA A 292 -18.62 12.41 -16.95
N GLY A 293 -18.04 12.47 -15.74
CA GLY A 293 -18.81 12.55 -14.49
C GLY A 293 -19.58 11.26 -14.19
N THR A 294 -19.08 10.12 -14.69
CA THR A 294 -19.69 8.79 -14.57
C THR A 294 -18.79 7.81 -13.82
N LEU A 295 -17.89 8.33 -12.97
CA LEU A 295 -17.08 7.51 -12.07
C LEU A 295 -18.01 6.62 -11.23
N PRO A 296 -17.74 5.30 -11.10
CA PRO A 296 -18.53 4.44 -10.24
C PRO A 296 -18.45 4.84 -8.77
N SER A 297 -19.41 4.39 -7.96
CA SER A 297 -19.39 4.59 -6.52
C SER A 297 -18.21 3.89 -5.85
N VAL A 298 -17.75 2.77 -6.43
CA VAL A 298 -16.59 2.01 -5.94
C VAL A 298 -15.64 1.68 -7.10
N SER A 299 -14.38 2.08 -6.98
CA SER A 299 -13.36 1.86 -8.00
C SER A 299 -12.11 1.25 -7.39
N TRP A 300 -11.70 0.08 -7.85
CA TRP A 300 -10.37 -0.46 -7.54
C TRP A 300 -9.42 -0.16 -8.69
N ILE A 301 -8.23 0.33 -8.37
CA ILE A 301 -7.17 0.58 -9.34
C ILE A 301 -6.06 -0.43 -9.11
N VAL A 302 -5.75 -1.21 -10.15
CA VAL A 302 -4.56 -2.07 -10.17
C VAL A 302 -3.46 -1.31 -10.93
N PRO A 303 -2.39 -0.85 -10.24
CA PRO A 303 -1.36 -0.02 -10.84
C PRO A 303 -0.54 -0.79 -11.89
N SER A 304 0.30 -0.05 -12.64
CA SER A 304 1.30 -0.67 -13.50
C SER A 304 2.35 -1.37 -12.66
N ILE A 305 2.93 -2.48 -13.14
CA ILE A 305 4.10 -3.09 -12.51
C ILE A 305 5.26 -2.09 -12.33
N PHE A 306 5.37 -1.09 -13.21
CA PHE A 306 6.43 -0.09 -13.13
C PHE A 306 6.17 1.01 -12.10
N THR A 307 4.96 1.08 -11.55
CA THR A 307 4.53 2.14 -10.62
C THR A 307 3.84 1.56 -9.38
N CYS A 308 3.94 0.25 -9.15
CA CYS A 308 3.33 -0.42 -8.01
C CYS A 308 4.14 -0.24 -6.72
N GLU A 309 5.40 0.19 -6.82
CA GLU A 309 6.38 0.29 -5.73
C GLU A 309 6.99 -1.01 -5.22
N HIS A 310 6.75 -2.16 -5.86
CA HIS A 310 7.41 -3.42 -5.49
C HIS A 310 8.92 -3.22 -5.24
N PRO A 311 9.50 -3.75 -4.14
CA PRO A 311 10.94 -3.64 -3.88
C PRO A 311 11.78 -4.04 -5.10
N SER A 312 12.96 -3.44 -5.26
CA SER A 312 13.75 -3.38 -6.52
C SER A 312 13.26 -2.37 -7.58
N LEU A 313 12.06 -1.79 -7.42
CA LEU A 313 11.62 -0.60 -8.15
C LEU A 313 11.59 0.64 -7.23
N PRO A 314 11.90 1.83 -7.77
CA PRO A 314 12.07 3.02 -6.95
C PRO A 314 10.73 3.53 -6.40
N PRO A 315 10.64 3.92 -5.10
CA PRO A 315 9.47 4.60 -4.53
C PRO A 315 8.98 5.79 -5.35
N ALA A 316 9.91 6.51 -5.99
CA ALA A 316 9.60 7.66 -6.82
C ALA A 316 8.78 7.28 -8.09
N ALA A 317 8.91 6.05 -8.61
CA ALA A 317 8.01 5.58 -9.68
C ALA A 317 6.59 5.30 -9.17
N GLY A 318 6.45 4.92 -7.90
CA GLY A 318 5.18 4.85 -7.20
C GLY A 318 4.49 6.18 -7.01
N ALA A 319 5.25 7.18 -6.58
CA ALA A 319 4.79 8.56 -6.50
C ALA A 319 4.21 9.03 -7.85
N ILE A 320 4.84 8.66 -8.98
CA ILE A 320 4.27 8.87 -10.31
C ILE A 320 2.87 8.23 -10.44
N GLY A 321 2.72 6.95 -10.10
CA GLY A 321 1.43 6.26 -10.17
C GLY A 321 0.34 6.93 -9.32
N ILE A 322 0.66 7.25 -8.06
CA ILE A 322 -0.26 7.92 -7.11
C ILE A 322 -0.72 9.26 -7.66
N MET A 323 0.22 10.09 -8.10
CA MET A 323 -0.09 11.42 -8.61
C MET A 323 -0.83 11.37 -9.96
N GLN A 324 -0.67 10.30 -10.76
CA GLN A 324 -1.48 10.09 -11.96
C GLN A 324 -2.96 9.92 -11.61
N VAL A 325 -3.26 9.08 -10.61
CA VAL A 325 -4.63 8.86 -10.14
C VAL A 325 -5.21 10.18 -9.61
N LEU A 326 -4.45 10.90 -8.78
CA LEU A 326 -4.89 12.15 -8.20
C LEU A 326 -5.08 13.28 -9.24
N ASP A 327 -4.21 13.38 -10.25
CA ASP A 327 -4.38 14.37 -11.34
C ASP A 327 -5.63 14.07 -12.17
N ILE A 328 -5.89 12.79 -12.48
CA ILE A 328 -7.09 12.38 -13.21
C ILE A 328 -8.34 12.76 -12.41
N LEU A 329 -8.41 12.39 -11.13
CA LEU A 329 -9.55 12.68 -10.26
C LEU A 329 -9.81 14.18 -10.12
N THR A 330 -8.76 14.95 -9.84
CA THR A 330 -8.87 16.40 -9.59
C THR A 330 -9.05 17.23 -10.86
N ALA A 331 -8.91 16.65 -12.05
CA ALA A 331 -9.23 17.31 -13.32
C ALA A 331 -10.73 17.55 -13.52
N ASN A 332 -11.59 16.84 -12.78
CA ASN A 332 -13.03 17.11 -12.71
C ASN A 332 -13.42 17.50 -11.28
N PRO A 333 -13.51 18.80 -10.95
CA PRO A 333 -13.85 19.28 -9.60
C PRO A 333 -15.14 18.69 -9.05
N ALA A 334 -16.18 18.56 -9.88
CA ALA A 334 -17.48 18.04 -9.46
C ALA A 334 -17.44 16.57 -9.04
N VAL A 335 -16.48 15.78 -9.57
CA VAL A 335 -16.22 14.41 -9.13
C VAL A 335 -15.36 14.43 -7.87
N TRP A 336 -14.26 15.19 -7.87
CA TRP A 336 -13.30 15.21 -6.76
C TRP A 336 -13.91 15.67 -5.43
N GLU A 337 -14.79 16.68 -5.45
CA GLU A 337 -15.49 17.19 -4.26
C GLU A 337 -16.28 16.11 -3.50
N LYS A 338 -16.57 14.98 -4.15
CA LYS A 338 -17.33 13.84 -3.60
C LYS A 338 -16.54 12.54 -3.59
N THR A 339 -15.22 12.61 -3.72
CA THR A 339 -14.35 11.43 -3.84
C THR A 339 -13.47 11.26 -2.61
N ALA A 340 -13.24 10.01 -2.22
CA ALA A 340 -12.15 9.60 -1.35
C ALA A 340 -11.23 8.66 -2.13
N LEU A 341 -9.97 9.06 -2.30
CA LEU A 341 -8.88 8.18 -2.74
C LEU A 341 -8.20 7.60 -1.51
N ILE A 342 -8.17 6.27 -1.40
CA ILE A 342 -7.55 5.56 -0.29
C ILE A 342 -6.38 4.77 -0.86
N ILE A 343 -5.18 5.13 -0.39
CA ILE A 343 -3.93 4.48 -0.74
C ILE A 343 -3.59 3.53 0.40
N SER A 344 -3.32 2.27 0.07
CA SER A 344 -2.79 1.27 0.99
C SER A 344 -1.68 0.47 0.30
N TYR A 345 -0.90 -0.27 1.07
CA TYR A 345 0.02 -1.28 0.52
C TYR A 345 -0.52 -2.66 0.87
N ASP A 346 -0.23 -3.64 0.03
CA ASP A 346 -0.66 -5.03 0.20
C ASP A 346 0.00 -5.71 1.41
N GLU A 347 1.31 -5.57 1.58
CA GLU A 347 2.08 -6.07 2.72
C GLU A 347 3.38 -5.28 2.93
N ASN A 348 4.16 -5.64 3.95
CA ASN A 348 5.30 -4.86 4.45
C ASN A 348 6.60 -5.00 3.64
N GLY A 349 6.65 -5.86 2.63
CA GLY A 349 7.83 -6.10 1.78
C GLY A 349 8.98 -6.76 2.51
N GLY A 350 8.70 -7.42 3.63
CA GLY A 350 9.73 -7.95 4.51
C GLY A 350 10.57 -6.85 5.18
N PHE A 351 10.15 -5.59 5.09
CA PHE A 351 10.76 -4.50 5.85
C PHE A 351 10.23 -4.50 7.28
N PHE A 352 11.13 -4.18 8.21
CA PHE A 352 10.87 -4.15 9.63
C PHE A 352 9.75 -3.16 9.98
N ASP A 353 8.89 -3.55 10.91
CA ASP A 353 8.01 -2.65 11.65
C ASP A 353 8.01 -3.05 13.13
N HIS A 354 8.06 -2.06 14.01
CA HIS A 354 8.22 -2.31 15.45
C HIS A 354 6.93 -2.72 16.15
N VAL A 355 5.76 -2.46 15.55
CA VAL A 355 4.47 -2.74 16.17
C VAL A 355 4.12 -4.21 15.93
N ASN A 356 4.00 -4.94 17.02
CA ASN A 356 3.50 -6.32 16.97
C ASN A 356 2.03 -6.31 16.50
N PRO A 357 1.69 -7.01 15.42
CA PRO A 357 0.35 -7.00 14.89
C PRO A 357 -0.65 -7.74 15.79
N PRO A 358 -1.90 -7.25 15.92
CA PRO A 358 -2.98 -7.99 16.57
C PRO A 358 -3.26 -9.29 15.80
N THR A 359 -3.06 -10.43 16.44
CA THR A 359 -3.36 -11.75 15.85
C THR A 359 -4.51 -12.41 16.60
N ALA A 360 -5.33 -13.16 15.86
CA ALA A 360 -6.43 -13.88 16.49
C ALA A 360 -5.90 -14.96 17.45
N PRO A 361 -6.57 -15.23 18.58
CA PRO A 361 -6.21 -16.37 19.42
C PRO A 361 -6.32 -17.71 18.64
N PRO A 362 -5.48 -18.71 18.95
CA PRO A 362 -5.57 -20.03 18.35
C PRO A 362 -6.98 -20.63 18.42
N GLY A 363 -7.44 -21.19 17.30
CA GLY A 363 -8.77 -21.79 17.18
C GLY A 363 -9.89 -20.80 16.84
N THR A 364 -9.59 -19.52 16.64
CA THR A 364 -10.57 -18.55 16.13
C THR A 364 -11.03 -18.95 14.73
N PRO A 365 -12.34 -19.22 14.51
CA PRO A 365 -12.85 -19.69 13.22
C PRO A 365 -12.57 -18.70 12.08
N GLY A 366 -12.01 -19.21 10.97
CA GLY A 366 -11.70 -18.42 9.79
C GLY A 366 -10.47 -17.51 9.90
N GLU A 367 -9.76 -17.52 11.03
CA GLU A 367 -8.56 -16.67 11.27
C GLU A 367 -7.27 -17.47 11.42
N HIS A 368 -7.33 -18.79 11.27
CA HIS A 368 -6.17 -19.67 11.27
C HIS A 368 -6.24 -20.61 10.09
N LEU A 369 -5.09 -20.97 9.52
CA LEU A 369 -5.02 -22.03 8.54
C LEU A 369 -5.26 -23.38 9.22
N THR A 370 -6.26 -24.11 8.73
CA THR A 370 -6.68 -25.41 9.29
C THR A 370 -6.30 -26.62 8.42
N VAL A 371 -5.73 -26.37 7.24
CA VAL A 371 -5.40 -27.40 6.25
C VAL A 371 -3.88 -27.63 6.17
N PRO A 372 -3.42 -28.81 5.69
CA PRO A 372 -2.00 -29.06 5.49
C PRO A 372 -1.39 -28.10 4.45
N LEU A 373 -0.28 -27.46 4.81
CA LEU A 373 0.44 -26.52 3.95
C LEU A 373 1.66 -27.11 3.23
N GLY A 374 1.92 -28.42 3.43
CA GLY A 374 3.03 -29.12 2.78
C GLY A 374 3.12 -28.96 1.25
N PRO A 375 2.02 -28.74 0.49
CA PRO A 375 2.10 -28.44 -0.94
C PRO A 375 2.59 -27.02 -1.29
N VAL A 376 2.60 -26.07 -0.34
CA VAL A 376 2.99 -24.67 -0.54
C VAL A 376 4.36 -24.45 0.10
N ALA A 377 5.42 -24.45 -0.71
CA ALA A 377 6.79 -24.38 -0.21
C ALA A 377 7.04 -23.11 0.62
N GLU A 378 6.51 -21.97 0.18
CA GLU A 378 6.64 -20.66 0.84
C GLU A 378 5.96 -20.57 2.22
N ALA A 379 5.12 -21.55 2.57
CA ALA A 379 4.48 -21.60 3.89
C ALA A 379 5.39 -22.19 4.97
N ASP A 380 6.51 -22.83 4.59
CA ASP A 380 7.43 -23.55 5.48
C ASP A 380 6.74 -24.54 6.45
N GLY A 381 5.55 -25.00 6.06
CA GLY A 381 4.71 -25.89 6.88
C GLY A 381 4.21 -25.26 8.18
N ILE A 382 4.24 -23.93 8.34
CA ILE A 382 3.81 -23.22 9.56
C ILE A 382 2.29 -23.06 9.59
N PRO A 383 1.54 -23.79 10.44
CA PRO A 383 0.14 -23.49 10.68
C PRO A 383 0.06 -22.26 11.59
N GLY A 384 -0.34 -21.11 11.03
CA GLY A 384 -0.32 -19.83 11.74
C GLY A 384 -1.67 -19.10 11.71
N PRO A 385 -1.79 -18.03 12.52
CA PRO A 385 -2.86 -17.06 12.32
C PRO A 385 -2.75 -16.48 10.90
N ILE A 386 -3.88 -16.22 10.26
CA ILE A 386 -3.88 -15.57 8.94
C ILE A 386 -3.33 -14.15 9.06
N GLY A 387 -3.70 -13.44 10.11
CA GLY A 387 -3.24 -12.10 10.38
C GLY A 387 -3.79 -11.59 11.72
N LEU A 388 -3.77 -10.27 11.96
CA LEU A 388 -3.26 -9.27 11.02
C LEU A 388 -1.76 -9.47 10.76
N GLY A 389 -1.30 -9.10 9.57
CA GLY A 389 0.13 -9.02 9.26
C GLY A 389 0.71 -7.71 9.77
N PHE A 390 1.94 -7.37 9.37
CA PHE A 390 2.63 -6.17 9.84
C PHE A 390 1.97 -4.86 9.36
N ARG A 391 2.31 -3.74 10.01
CA ARG A 391 1.80 -2.43 9.58
C ARG A 391 2.32 -2.07 8.21
N VAL A 392 1.45 -1.49 7.41
CA VAL A 392 1.72 -0.98 6.07
C VAL A 392 1.25 0.47 5.97
N PRO A 393 1.82 1.29 5.08
CA PRO A 393 1.35 2.65 4.88
C PRO A 393 -0.11 2.69 4.44
N GLY A 394 -0.85 3.67 4.99
CA GLY A 394 -2.21 3.98 4.59
C GLY A 394 -2.43 5.49 4.59
N ILE A 395 -3.03 6.04 3.52
CA ILE A 395 -3.39 7.46 3.42
C ILE A 395 -4.79 7.59 2.84
N VAL A 396 -5.64 8.40 3.48
CA VAL A 396 -6.96 8.78 2.97
C VAL A 396 -6.89 10.20 2.44
N ILE A 397 -7.05 10.36 1.12
CA ILE A 397 -6.97 11.63 0.39
C ILE A 397 -8.38 12.00 -0.07
N SER A 398 -8.92 13.07 0.50
CA SER A 398 -10.25 13.56 0.22
C SER A 398 -10.38 15.02 0.66
N PRO A 399 -11.30 15.80 0.08
CA PRO A 399 -11.69 17.10 0.66
C PRO A 399 -12.11 17.00 2.15
N TYR A 400 -12.54 15.82 2.60
CA TYR A 400 -12.95 15.52 3.97
C TYR A 400 -11.85 14.93 4.87
N SER A 401 -10.59 14.85 4.42
CA SER A 401 -9.49 14.25 5.22
C SER A 401 -8.28 15.18 5.35
N ARG A 402 -8.47 16.48 5.11
CA ARG A 402 -7.40 17.50 5.05
C ARG A 402 -6.88 17.92 6.41
N GLY A 403 -5.59 18.28 6.45
CA GLY A 403 -4.97 19.00 7.55
C GLY A 403 -3.84 18.28 8.25
N GLY A 404 -3.20 17.30 7.59
CA GLY A 404 -2.07 16.56 8.16
C GLY A 404 -2.48 15.79 9.41
N LEU A 405 -3.53 14.97 9.28
CA LEU A 405 -4.17 14.26 10.37
C LEU A 405 -3.54 12.88 10.56
N VAL A 406 -3.68 12.32 11.77
CA VAL A 406 -3.30 10.92 12.06
C VAL A 406 -4.50 10.21 12.63
N CYS A 407 -4.85 9.07 12.05
CA CYS A 407 -5.80 8.15 12.62
C CYS A 407 -5.07 6.90 13.12
N SER A 408 -5.24 6.58 14.41
CA SER A 408 -4.56 5.47 15.09
C SER A 408 -5.48 4.32 15.46
N ASP A 409 -6.72 4.33 14.95
CA ASP A 409 -7.61 3.18 15.03
C ASP A 409 -7.00 1.98 14.30
N VAL A 410 -7.26 0.76 14.78
CA VAL A 410 -6.74 -0.47 14.17
C VAL A 410 -7.49 -0.71 12.85
N PHE A 411 -6.76 -0.79 11.74
CA PHE A 411 -7.33 -1.09 10.43
C PHE A 411 -6.59 -2.22 9.73
N ASP A 412 -7.26 -2.85 8.79
CA ASP A 412 -6.68 -3.74 7.79
C ASP A 412 -7.39 -3.57 6.44
N HIS A 413 -7.06 -4.36 5.42
CA HIS A 413 -7.69 -4.22 4.09
C HIS A 413 -9.21 -4.42 4.11
N THR A 414 -9.75 -5.20 5.06
CA THR A 414 -11.19 -5.35 5.20
C THR A 414 -11.87 -4.09 5.72
N SER A 415 -11.13 -3.18 6.36
CA SER A 415 -11.65 -1.90 6.85
C SER A 415 -12.11 -1.01 5.68
N GLN A 416 -11.47 -1.11 4.51
CA GLN A 416 -11.93 -0.46 3.28
C GLN A 416 -13.29 -1.01 2.82
N LEU A 417 -13.51 -2.32 2.93
CA LEU A 417 -14.80 -2.94 2.61
C LEU A 417 -15.88 -2.55 3.63
N ARG A 418 -15.51 -2.43 4.90
CA ARG A 418 -16.41 -1.96 5.96
C ARG A 418 -16.80 -0.50 5.81
N LEU A 419 -15.95 0.32 5.20
CA LEU A 419 -16.31 1.69 4.83
C LEU A 419 -17.45 1.71 3.80
N LEU A 420 -17.40 0.80 2.81
CA LEU A 420 -18.48 0.62 1.85
C LEU A 420 -19.75 0.10 2.52
N GLU A 421 -19.62 -0.85 3.44
CA GLU A 421 -20.74 -1.35 4.25
C GLU A 421 -21.40 -0.22 5.02
N LYS A 422 -20.60 0.63 5.68
CA LYS A 422 -21.08 1.81 6.42
C LYS A 422 -21.78 2.81 5.51
N ARG A 423 -21.22 3.07 4.33
CA ARG A 423 -21.71 4.08 3.39
C ARG A 423 -22.96 3.65 2.61
N PHE A 424 -23.00 2.40 2.16
CA PHE A 424 -24.00 1.91 1.20
C PHE A 424 -24.92 0.84 1.79
N GLY A 425 -24.67 0.37 3.02
CA GLY A 425 -25.45 -0.71 3.65
C GLY A 425 -25.20 -2.09 3.03
N VAL A 426 -24.06 -2.26 2.34
CA VAL A 426 -23.69 -3.51 1.66
C VAL A 426 -22.77 -4.34 2.54
N GLU A 427 -23.24 -5.48 3.04
CA GLU A 427 -22.49 -6.34 3.95
C GLU A 427 -21.14 -6.80 3.36
N VAL A 428 -20.08 -6.80 4.17
CA VAL A 428 -18.78 -7.34 3.75
C VAL A 428 -18.86 -8.88 3.72
N PRO A 429 -18.62 -9.53 2.57
CA PRO A 429 -18.69 -10.99 2.50
C PRO A 429 -17.54 -11.63 3.29
N ASN A 430 -17.77 -12.81 3.85
CA ASN A 430 -16.77 -13.66 4.53
C ASN A 430 -16.07 -13.04 5.76
N LEU A 431 -16.41 -11.80 6.15
CA LEU A 431 -15.76 -11.12 7.27
C LEU A 431 -16.05 -11.85 8.58
N THR A 432 -15.00 -12.29 9.27
CA THR A 432 -15.16 -13.04 10.52
C THR A 432 -15.65 -12.12 11.66
N PRO A 433 -16.31 -12.69 12.69
CA PRO A 433 -16.67 -11.94 13.89
C PRO A 433 -15.46 -11.32 14.61
N TRP A 434 -14.31 -12.01 14.62
CA TRP A 434 -13.09 -11.51 15.25
C TRP A 434 -12.59 -10.26 14.51
N ARG A 435 -12.41 -10.33 13.19
CA ARG A 435 -11.90 -9.20 12.40
C ARG A 435 -12.86 -8.01 12.44
N ARG A 436 -14.18 -8.25 12.45
CA ARG A 436 -15.20 -7.21 12.65
C ARG A 436 -15.12 -6.51 14.02
N ALA A 437 -14.71 -7.23 15.06
CA ALA A 437 -14.55 -6.68 16.42
C ALA A 437 -13.19 -6.00 16.63
N THR A 438 -12.15 -6.44 15.92
CA THR A 438 -10.76 -5.95 16.07
C THR A 438 -10.46 -4.73 15.22
N CYS A 439 -10.90 -4.71 13.96
CA CYS A 439 -10.61 -3.61 13.03
C CYS A 439 -11.73 -2.57 13.01
N GLY A 440 -11.44 -1.31 12.66
CA GLY A 440 -12.41 -0.24 12.44
C GLY A 440 -13.09 -0.30 11.07
N ASP A 441 -14.02 0.63 10.82
CA ASP A 441 -14.75 0.77 9.52
C ASP A 441 -14.22 1.93 8.65
N MET A 442 -13.09 2.54 9.03
CA MET A 442 -12.45 3.71 8.43
C MET A 442 -13.27 5.01 8.40
N ALA A 443 -14.48 5.08 8.98
CA ALA A 443 -15.20 6.36 9.07
C ALA A 443 -14.39 7.40 9.86
N SER A 444 -13.69 6.97 10.91
CA SER A 444 -12.79 7.79 11.75
C SER A 444 -11.55 8.35 11.02
N THR A 445 -11.37 8.06 9.73
CA THR A 445 -10.29 8.63 8.91
C THR A 445 -10.69 9.96 8.25
N PHE A 446 -11.96 10.33 8.33
CA PHE A 446 -12.48 11.59 7.81
C PHE A 446 -12.71 12.59 8.94
N ASP A 447 -12.67 13.86 8.61
CA ASP A 447 -12.82 14.98 9.52
C ASP A 447 -14.03 15.82 9.13
N PHE A 448 -15.22 15.23 9.31
CA PHE A 448 -16.49 15.87 8.99
C PHE A 448 -16.88 16.98 9.96
N GLY A 449 -16.38 16.94 11.19
CA GLY A 449 -16.72 17.85 12.28
C GLY A 449 -15.97 19.17 12.27
N SER A 450 -14.95 19.32 11.42
CA SER A 450 -14.19 20.57 11.31
C SER A 450 -14.45 21.23 9.96
N ALA A 451 -14.41 22.56 9.95
CA ALA A 451 -14.36 23.29 8.70
C ALA A 451 -13.07 22.92 7.94
N PRO A 452 -13.14 22.77 6.61
CA PRO A 452 -11.99 22.72 5.70
C PRO A 452 -10.85 23.65 6.15
N ASN A 453 -9.67 23.10 6.42
CA ASN A 453 -8.50 23.93 6.66
C ASN A 453 -8.06 24.55 5.31
N PRO A 454 -8.15 25.88 5.13
CA PRO A 454 -7.76 26.52 3.88
C PRO A 454 -6.24 26.73 3.79
N THR A 455 -5.50 26.43 4.86
CA THR A 455 -4.06 26.63 4.94
C THR A 455 -3.37 25.63 4.04
N ARG A 456 -2.81 26.13 2.94
CA ARG A 456 -2.06 25.31 1.98
C ARG A 456 -0.99 24.48 2.71
N PRO A 457 -0.91 23.16 2.47
CA PRO A 457 0.15 22.34 3.05
C PRO A 457 1.52 22.85 2.60
N GLN A 458 2.51 22.75 3.48
CA GLN A 458 3.89 23.00 3.08
C GLN A 458 4.33 21.85 2.17
N VAL A 459 4.33 22.09 0.86
CA VAL A 459 4.91 21.16 -0.11
C VAL A 459 6.43 21.40 -0.09
N PHE A 460 7.18 20.39 0.30
CA PHE A 460 8.63 20.50 0.31
C PHE A 460 9.16 20.37 -1.12
N PRO A 461 10.21 21.11 -1.51
CA PRO A 461 10.83 20.94 -2.82
C PRO A 461 11.43 19.53 -2.90
N ALA A 462 10.68 18.61 -3.52
CA ALA A 462 11.01 17.21 -3.64
C ALA A 462 12.35 17.01 -4.36
N GLN A 463 13.37 16.44 -3.72
CA GLN A 463 14.62 16.03 -4.39
C GLN A 463 14.53 14.62 -4.97
N GLU A 464 13.39 14.21 -5.51
CA GLU A 464 13.32 12.90 -6.17
C GLU A 464 14.27 12.89 -7.39
N ARG A 465 15.08 11.84 -7.50
CA ARG A 465 16.07 11.68 -8.57
C ARG A 465 15.66 10.55 -9.49
N ILE A 466 14.41 10.58 -9.97
CA ILE A 466 13.82 9.53 -10.80
C ILE A 466 14.73 9.10 -11.96
N ALA A 467 15.43 10.02 -12.62
CA ALA A 467 16.35 9.65 -13.69
C ALA A 467 17.58 8.84 -13.21
N ALA A 468 18.12 9.14 -12.03
CA ALA A 468 19.23 8.38 -11.44
C ALA A 468 18.75 7.02 -10.90
N ALA A 469 17.60 7.03 -10.22
CA ALA A 469 16.95 5.82 -9.71
C ALA A 469 16.56 4.87 -10.85
N LEU A 470 15.93 5.34 -11.92
CA LEU A 470 15.58 4.51 -13.10
C LEU A 470 16.82 3.92 -13.80
N ALA A 471 17.93 4.66 -13.87
CA ALA A 471 19.16 4.17 -14.48
C ALA A 471 19.83 3.04 -13.68
N GLN A 472 19.72 3.07 -12.34
CA GLN A 472 20.29 2.05 -11.45
C GLN A 472 19.31 0.88 -11.19
N CYS A 473 18.03 1.18 -11.02
CA CYS A 473 16.99 0.20 -10.76
C CYS A 473 16.70 -0.65 -12.00
N GLY A 474 17.00 -0.22 -13.24
CA GLY A 474 16.81 -1.06 -14.43
C GLY A 474 17.59 -2.40 -14.36
N PRO A 475 18.91 -2.38 -14.12
CA PRO A 475 19.69 -3.58 -13.84
C PRO A 475 19.32 -4.29 -12.53
N ASN A 476 19.02 -3.53 -11.46
CA ASN A 476 18.67 -4.09 -10.15
C ASN A 476 17.23 -4.64 -10.08
N ALA A 477 16.30 -4.29 -10.96
CA ALA A 477 14.96 -4.88 -10.99
C ALA A 477 15.01 -6.34 -11.48
N ALA A 478 15.92 -6.64 -12.40
CA ALA A 478 16.16 -8.02 -12.86
C ALA A 478 17.03 -8.82 -11.88
N LEU A 479 17.99 -8.17 -11.20
CA LEU A 479 18.93 -8.81 -10.28
C LEU A 479 18.45 -8.84 -8.81
N GLY A 480 17.67 -7.87 -8.38
CA GLY A 480 17.14 -7.70 -7.02
C GLY A 480 16.05 -8.70 -6.68
N VAL A 481 15.21 -9.06 -7.65
CA VAL A 481 14.30 -10.23 -7.57
C VAL A 481 15.07 -11.54 -7.37
N LEU A 482 16.35 -11.59 -7.78
CA LEU A 482 17.24 -12.74 -7.59
C LEU A 482 18.20 -12.57 -6.40
N ASN A 483 18.07 -11.50 -5.61
CA ASN A 483 19.03 -11.12 -4.55
C ASN A 483 20.49 -10.98 -5.03
N LEU A 484 20.69 -10.67 -6.32
CA LEU A 484 21.99 -10.45 -6.98
C LEU A 484 22.36 -8.97 -7.13
N GLY A 485 21.55 -8.06 -6.58
CA GLY A 485 21.84 -6.63 -6.53
C GLY A 485 23.06 -6.30 -5.63
N ALA A 486 23.66 -5.13 -5.83
CA ALA A 486 24.75 -4.65 -4.98
C ALA A 486 24.23 -4.37 -3.56
N PRO A 487 24.83 -4.96 -2.51
CA PRO A 487 24.42 -4.75 -1.13
C PRO A 487 24.46 -3.29 -0.67
N TYR A 488 23.45 -2.86 0.07
CA TYR A 488 23.48 -1.54 0.73
C TYR A 488 24.32 -1.60 2.02
N PRO A 489 25.35 -0.75 2.17
CA PRO A 489 26.20 -0.77 3.36
C PRO A 489 25.44 -0.35 4.63
N VAL A 490 25.43 -1.22 5.64
CA VAL A 490 24.85 -0.95 6.96
C VAL A 490 25.73 0.05 7.73
N PRO A 491 25.23 1.25 8.08
CA PRO A 491 26.00 2.23 8.86
C PRO A 491 26.14 1.80 10.33
N PRO A 492 27.05 2.42 11.11
CA PRO A 492 27.08 2.23 12.56
C PRO A 492 25.71 2.50 13.18
N ASN A 493 25.33 1.69 14.18
CA ASN A 493 24.06 1.81 14.87
C ASN A 493 23.87 3.21 15.46
N SER A 494 22.74 3.81 15.13
CA SER A 494 22.26 5.07 15.67
C SER A 494 20.76 5.10 15.48
N MET A 495 20.01 4.95 16.57
CA MET A 495 18.55 5.03 16.52
C MET A 495 18.07 6.29 15.79
N PRO A 496 17.13 6.15 14.83
CA PRO A 496 16.44 7.28 14.25
C PRO A 496 15.58 8.03 15.28
N THR A 497 15.19 9.24 14.92
CA THR A 497 14.25 10.07 15.68
C THR A 497 13.18 10.61 14.73
N GLN A 498 11.98 10.89 15.23
CA GLN A 498 10.94 11.54 14.44
C GLN A 498 11.22 13.03 14.22
N GLU A 499 10.58 13.57 13.19
CA GLU A 499 10.55 15.01 12.91
C GLU A 499 9.94 15.76 14.12
N PRO A 500 10.49 16.95 14.50
CA PRO A 500 10.08 17.66 15.71
C PRO A 500 8.67 18.29 15.67
N GLY A 501 7.94 18.21 14.56
CA GLY A 501 6.57 18.74 14.46
C GLY A 501 5.95 18.61 13.06
N PRO A 502 4.72 19.11 12.86
CA PRO A 502 3.77 19.53 13.90
C PRO A 502 3.18 18.32 14.64
N ALA A 503 2.59 18.57 15.82
CA ALA A 503 1.68 17.61 16.42
C ALA A 503 0.48 17.43 15.48
N ARG A 504 0.17 16.18 15.13
CA ARG A 504 -0.95 15.85 14.25
C ARG A 504 -2.18 15.59 15.10
N ARG A 505 -3.30 16.20 14.73
CA ARG A 505 -4.58 15.94 15.41
C ARG A 505 -5.24 14.71 14.81
N GLN A 506 -6.17 14.13 15.56
CA GLN A 506 -7.06 13.09 15.06
C GLN A 506 -8.20 13.69 14.22
N PRO A 507 -8.66 13.00 13.16
CA PRO A 507 -9.92 13.33 12.49
C PRO A 507 -11.11 13.18 13.44
N SER A 508 -12.22 13.87 13.16
CA SER A 508 -13.44 13.78 13.98
C SER A 508 -14.23 12.48 13.81
N GLY A 509 -14.05 11.79 12.68
CA GLY A 509 -14.93 10.74 12.19
C GLY A 509 -16.22 11.22 11.58
#